data_AF-D0YX61-F1
#
_entry.id   AF-D0YX61-F1
#
_cell.length_a   1.000
_cell.length_b   1.000
_cell.length_c   1.000
_cell.angle_alpha   90.00
_cell.angle_beta   90.00
_cell.angle_gamma   90.00
#
_symmetry.space_group_name_H-M   'P 1'
#
loop_
_entity.id
_entity.type
_entity.pdbx_description
1 polymer ?
#
loop_
_entity_poly.entity_id
_entity_poly.type
_entity_poly.pdbx_seq_one_letter_code
_entity_poly.pdbx_strand_id
1 'polypeptide(L)'
;MISAEGGLESDDAEDVALSYDAVLTIGNNVNTFNAPGGFNTNNYTETYSLSGSATLAAGIAGQIELTTTAAAPWSGGYSDTLTVAITAQ
;
A
#
# COMPACT_ATOMS: atom_id res chain seq x y z
N MET A 1 2.41 -6.13 2.28
CA MET A 1 1.58 -5.01 2.72
C MET A 1 0.12 -5.45 2.64
N ILE A 2 -0.58 -5.46 3.76
CA ILE A 2 -2.01 -5.73 3.72
C ILE A 2 -2.69 -4.36 3.71
N SER A 3 -3.41 -4.03 2.65
CA SER A 3 -4.36 -2.93 2.67
C SER A 3 -5.69 -3.48 3.18
N ALA A 4 -6.37 -2.75 4.07
CA ALA A 4 -7.70 -3.12 4.53
C ALA A 4 -8.75 -2.88 3.43
N GLU A 5 -8.53 -1.84 2.62
CA GLU A 5 -9.51 -1.31 1.68
C GLU A 5 -9.03 -1.32 0.22
N GLY A 6 -7.93 -2.00 -0.09
CA GLY A 6 -7.42 -2.24 -1.44
C GLY A 6 -7.14 -1.06 -2.37
N GLY A 7 -7.34 0.18 -1.93
CA GLY A 7 -7.25 1.46 -2.66
C GLY A 7 -7.78 2.58 -1.76
N LEU A 8 -7.68 3.85 -2.16
CA LEU A 8 -8.24 4.94 -1.35
C LEU A 8 -9.77 5.01 -1.56
N GLU A 9 -10.56 4.53 -0.59
CA GLU A 9 -12.01 4.52 -0.67
C GLU A 9 -12.61 5.92 -0.60
N SER A 10 -13.62 6.18 -1.43
CA SER A 10 -14.30 7.46 -1.53
C SER A 10 -15.41 7.60 -0.49
N ASP A 11 -15.33 8.59 0.40
CA ASP A 11 -16.39 8.86 1.39
C ASP A 11 -17.75 9.23 0.76
N ASP A 12 -17.70 9.84 -0.43
CA ASP A 12 -18.90 10.29 -1.17
C ASP A 12 -19.52 9.18 -2.05
N ALA A 13 -18.79 8.07 -2.28
CA ALA A 13 -19.18 7.01 -3.19
C ALA A 13 -18.68 5.65 -2.66
N GLU A 14 -19.52 5.04 -1.81
CA GLU A 14 -19.31 3.72 -1.20
C GLU A 14 -18.91 2.66 -2.24
N ASP A 15 -17.99 1.75 -1.86
CA ASP A 15 -17.45 0.66 -2.67
C ASP A 15 -16.63 1.10 -3.91
N VAL A 16 -16.13 2.34 -3.92
CA VAL A 16 -15.26 2.84 -4.99
C VAL A 16 -13.92 3.32 -4.47
N ALA A 17 -12.84 2.76 -5.00
CA ALA A 17 -11.49 3.12 -4.60
C ALA A 17 -10.71 3.86 -5.70
N LEU A 18 -9.84 4.79 -5.28
CA LEU A 18 -8.81 5.39 -6.12
C LEU A 18 -7.54 4.55 -6.08
N SER A 19 -6.98 4.25 -7.25
CA SER A 19 -5.76 3.48 -7.37
C SER A 19 -4.53 4.27 -6.95
N TYR A 20 -3.55 3.59 -6.36
CA TYR A 20 -2.24 4.17 -6.04
C TYR A 20 -1.12 3.12 -6.15
N ASP A 21 0.09 3.63 -6.36
CA ASP A 21 1.31 2.86 -6.25
C ASP A 21 1.96 3.16 -4.90
N ALA A 22 2.33 2.11 -4.17
CA ALA A 22 3.09 2.19 -2.94
C ALA A 22 4.50 1.63 -3.14
N VAL A 23 5.50 2.50 -3.19
CA VAL A 23 6.90 2.12 -3.37
C VAL A 23 7.55 1.97 -2.00
N LEU A 24 7.82 0.73 -1.60
CA LEU A 24 8.55 0.38 -0.38
C LEU A 24 10.03 0.25 -0.69
N THR A 25 10.85 1.07 -0.04
CA THR A 25 12.31 0.99 -0.08
C THR A 25 12.84 0.60 1.30
N ILE A 26 13.59 -0.50 1.38
CA ILE A 26 14.25 -0.98 2.61
C ILE A 26 15.71 -1.29 2.29
N GLY A 27 16.60 -0.34 2.59
CA GLY A 27 17.99 -0.39 2.12
C GLY A 27 18.07 -0.42 0.60
N ASN A 28 18.63 -1.51 0.05
CA ASN A 28 18.72 -1.72 -1.41
C ASN A 28 17.53 -2.49 -1.98
N ASN A 29 16.58 -2.94 -1.14
CA ASN A 29 15.40 -3.64 -1.61
C ASN A 29 14.32 -2.62 -1.95
N VAL A 30 13.76 -2.73 -3.16
CA VAL A 30 12.66 -1.89 -3.62
C VAL A 30 11.54 -2.81 -4.10
N ASN A 31 10.33 -2.58 -3.62
CA ASN A 31 9.12 -3.25 -4.10
C ASN A 31 8.01 -2.21 -4.31
N THR A 32 7.29 -2.34 -5.41
CA THR A 32 6.08 -1.56 -5.67
C THR A 32 4.87 -2.44 -5.41
N PHE A 33 3.91 -1.94 -4.65
CA PHE A 33 2.58 -2.52 -4.52
C PHE A 33 1.59 -1.68 -5.32
N ASN A 34 0.65 -2.31 -6.01
CA ASN A 34 -0.30 -1.62 -6.88
C ASN A 34 -1.72 -1.80 -6.35
N ALA A 35 -2.20 -0.83 -5.57
CA ALA A 35 -3.57 -0.85 -5.08
C ALA A 35 -4.54 -0.52 -6.22
N PRO A 36 -5.43 -1.46 -6.60
CA PRO A 36 -6.40 -1.23 -7.67
C PRO A 36 -7.41 -0.14 -7.31
N GLY A 37 -7.97 0.46 -8.35
CA GLY A 37 -9.09 1.39 -8.23
C GLY A 37 -10.32 0.87 -8.95
N GLY A 38 -11.47 1.47 -8.66
CA GLY A 38 -12.76 1.11 -9.24
C GLY A 38 -13.73 0.50 -8.22
N PHE A 39 -14.82 -0.05 -8.74
CA PHE A 39 -15.89 -0.63 -7.94
C PHE A 39 -15.48 -1.99 -7.36
N ASN A 40 -15.77 -2.23 -6.09
CA ASN A 40 -15.49 -3.48 -5.37
C ASN A 40 -14.01 -3.89 -5.36
N THR A 41 -13.09 -2.93 -5.54
CA THR A 41 -11.65 -3.18 -5.37
C THR A 41 -11.19 -2.95 -3.94
N ASN A 42 -12.15 -2.75 -3.02
CA ASN A 42 -11.94 -2.33 -1.65
C ASN A 42 -11.45 -3.46 -0.71
N ASN A 43 -10.87 -4.54 -1.24
CA ASN A 43 -10.37 -5.67 -0.45
C ASN A 43 -9.20 -6.33 -1.16
N TYR A 44 -8.14 -5.56 -1.36
CA TYR A 44 -6.95 -5.99 -2.08
C TYR A 44 -5.75 -6.13 -1.14
N THR A 45 -5.01 -7.22 -1.30
CA THR A 45 -3.86 -7.55 -0.46
C THR A 45 -2.69 -7.99 -1.33
N GLU A 46 -1.52 -7.41 -1.09
CA GLU A 46 -0.27 -7.85 -1.71
C GLU A 46 0.79 -8.18 -0.67
N THR A 47 1.45 -9.33 -0.83
CA THR A 47 2.52 -9.72 0.09
C THR A 47 3.88 -9.58 -0.57
N TYR A 48 4.83 -9.04 0.18
CA TYR A 48 6.23 -8.99 -0.20
C TYR A 48 7.04 -9.55 0.94
N SER A 49 7.91 -10.50 0.62
CA SER A 49 8.75 -11.21 1.57
C SER A 49 10.21 -10.90 1.30
N LEU A 50 10.92 -10.50 2.34
CA LEU A 50 12.38 -10.31 2.31
C LEU A 50 13.03 -11.47 3.06
N SER A 51 14.12 -12.01 2.49
CA SER A 51 14.96 -12.95 3.23
C SER A 51 15.60 -12.27 4.43
N GLY A 52 15.68 -12.97 5.56
CA GLY A 52 16.38 -12.48 6.75
C GLY A 52 17.84 -12.14 6.45
N SER A 53 18.35 -11.07 7.07
CA SER A 53 19.76 -10.69 6.98
C SER A 53 20.22 -10.02 8.28
N ALA A 54 21.53 -10.04 8.53
CA ALA A 54 22.12 -9.35 9.68
C ALA A 54 21.81 -7.84 9.65
N THR A 55 21.75 -7.22 8.47
CA THR A 55 21.40 -5.80 8.32
C THR A 55 19.94 -5.53 8.66
N LEU A 56 19.01 -6.39 8.22
CA LEU A 56 17.60 -6.29 8.63
C LEU A 56 17.44 -6.46 10.16
N ALA A 57 18.18 -7.41 10.74
CA ALA A 57 18.17 -7.67 12.18
C ALA A 57 18.78 -6.53 13.01
N ALA A 58 19.76 -5.80 12.46
CA ALA A 58 20.36 -4.63 13.10
C ALA A 58 19.46 -3.38 13.02
N GLY A 59 18.36 -3.45 12.28
CA GLY A 59 17.51 -2.30 11.96
C GLY A 59 18.06 -1.56 10.74
N ILE A 60 17.18 -1.34 9.76
CA ILE A 60 17.48 -0.58 8.55
C ILE A 60 16.35 0.41 8.29
N ALA A 61 16.71 1.60 7.82
CA ALA A 61 15.73 2.60 7.44
C ALA A 61 14.86 2.07 6.29
N GLY A 62 13.54 2.20 6.46
CA GLY A 62 12.55 1.94 5.42
C GLY A 62 11.78 3.21 5.10
N GLN A 63 11.41 3.38 3.84
CA GLN A 63 10.51 4.42 3.38
C GLN A 63 9.38 3.79 2.57
N ILE A 64 8.19 4.35 2.71
CA ILE A 64 7.11 4.09 1.77
C ILE A 64 6.64 5.40 1.15
N GLU A 65 6.53 5.41 -0.16
CA GLU A 65 6.01 6.54 -0.94
C GLU A 65 4.72 6.11 -1.64
N LEU A 66 3.68 6.92 -1.50
CA LEU A 66 2.36 6.69 -2.09
C LEU A 66 2.12 7.70 -3.21
N THR A 67 1.79 7.20 -4.40
CA THR A 67 1.43 8.05 -5.54
C THR A 67 0.11 7.58 -6.12
N THR A 68 -0.91 8.43 -6.13
CA THR A 68 -2.19 8.12 -6.77
C THR A 68 -2.00 8.03 -8.28
N THR A 69 -2.49 6.95 -8.90
CA THR A 69 -2.35 6.71 -10.35
C THR A 69 -3.57 7.19 -11.14
N ALA A 70 -4.62 7.64 -10.45
CA ALA A 70 -5.80 8.26 -11.02
C ALA A 70 -6.11 9.60 -10.31
N ALA A 71 -6.81 10.49 -11.01
CA ALA A 71 -7.34 11.71 -10.40
C ALA A 71 -8.63 11.39 -9.65
N ALA A 72 -8.82 12.02 -8.48
CA ALA A 72 -10.06 11.94 -7.70
C ALA A 72 -11.25 12.44 -8.54
N PRO A 73 -12.22 11.58 -8.90
CA PRO A 73 -13.36 11.99 -9.73
C PRO A 73 -14.55 12.49 -8.90
N TRP A 74 -14.52 12.29 -7.58
CA TRP A 74 -15.54 12.76 -6.64
C TRP A 74 -14.93 13.78 -5.67
N SER A 75 -15.79 14.62 -5.11
CA SER A 75 -15.43 15.38 -3.92
C SER A 75 -15.29 14.45 -2.71
N GLY A 76 -14.85 15.00 -1.59
CA GLY A 76 -14.81 14.25 -0.33
C GLY A 76 -13.43 13.73 0.04
N GLY A 77 -13.38 13.02 1.16
CA GLY A 77 -12.19 12.34 1.63
C GLY A 77 -11.98 11.04 0.87
N TYR A 78 -10.70 10.65 0.78
CA TYR A 78 -10.34 9.31 0.37
C TYR A 78 -9.42 8.71 1.44
N SER A 79 -9.72 7.51 1.93
CA SER A 79 -8.93 6.86 2.96
C SER A 79 -8.59 5.41 2.62
N ASP A 80 -7.45 4.95 3.13
CA ASP A 80 -7.09 3.53 3.16
C ASP A 80 -6.29 3.27 4.44
N THR A 81 -6.37 2.05 4.96
CA THR A 81 -5.54 1.57 6.05
C THR A 81 -4.49 0.60 5.53
N LEU A 82 -3.24 1.05 5.53
CA LEU A 82 -2.08 0.25 5.16
C LEU A 82 -1.43 -0.43 6.37
N THR A 83 -1.35 -1.76 6.34
CA THR A 83 -0.63 -2.56 7.34
C THR A 83 0.66 -3.12 6.76
N VAL A 84 1.78 -2.74 7.38
CA VAL A 84 3.10 -3.32 7.09
C VAL A 84 3.48 -4.26 8.22
N ALA A 85 3.52 -5.56 7.91
CA ALA A 85 4.00 -6.58 8.83
C ALA A 85 5.41 -7.02 8.40
N ILE A 86 6.36 -6.96 9.34
CA ILE A 86 7.72 -7.45 9.15
C ILE A 86 7.89 -8.66 10.06
N THR A 87 8.10 -9.83 9.46
CA THR A 87 8.39 -11.06 10.20
C THR A 87 9.86 -11.40 9.98
N ALA A 88 10.66 -11.34 11.04
CA ALA A 88 12.01 -11.92 11.04
C ALA A 88 11.89 -13.42 11.37
N GLN A 89 12.55 -14.27 10.59
CA GLN A 89 12.76 -15.69 10.92
C GLN A 89 14.16 -15.89 11.49
#